data_AF-A0A955CKX1-F1
#
_entry.id   AF-A0A955CKX1-F1
#
_cell.length_a   1.000
_cell.length_b   1.000
_cell.length_c   1.000
_cell.angle_alpha   90.00
_cell.angle_beta   90.00
_cell.angle_gamma   90.00
#
_symmetry.space_group_name_H-M   'P 1'
#
loop_
_entity.id
_entity.type
_entity.pdbx_description
1 polymer ?
#
loop_
_entity_poly.entity_id
_entity_poly.type
_entity_poly.pdbx_seq_one_letter_code
_entity_poly.pdbx_strand_id
1 'polypeptide(L)'
;LGYAGGWGRFEQSGGTFLADTVTIGQQGTGIAQVSGGHFAIGTNGIEVGLRNGADGELRVDDAGALASTTGSLRVGNEGTGAVLMQAGQLRTGGVVIGLFGEGTWSHEGGLYDQLFGDFVVGHGAGDVDMAIPGGRHGELTVSGGFLHPAGDVVLGAERGNGTVVVYGGTLAATGTPTSSIIVGQGSGASSSGPSELRVRGDQSTLLANGDFWMNPNGVADSSLLVAEIIGPNHTPIRVGGDAHLSQGTLKVELNGYVVSPHDSWVLIEAGADFSNALALMDSAIDASGYQGVTHAVPSLAGRVVDEFWRVDTSEAILPDGLDWQVSYTEHAVTLSVLAVPEPTWGLGGIPLLLWLLRRRRTR
;
A
#
# COMPACT_ATOMS: atom_id res chain seq x y z
N LEU A 1 -28.96 -11.67 2.99
CA LEU A 1 -29.61 -11.10 4.20
C LEU A 1 -29.95 -9.63 3.91
N GLY A 2 -31.24 -9.26 3.90
CA GLY A 2 -31.76 -7.95 3.49
C GLY A 2 -31.74 -7.70 1.96
N TYR A 3 -32.90 -7.48 1.33
CA TYR A 3 -33.01 -7.38 -0.15
C TYR A 3 -33.60 -6.05 -0.69
N ALA A 4 -34.06 -5.13 0.17
CA ALA A 4 -34.48 -3.78 -0.26
C ALA A 4 -34.64 -2.85 0.95
N GLY A 5 -33.98 -1.68 0.90
CA GLY A 5 -34.20 -0.53 1.81
C GLY A 5 -33.89 -0.73 3.30
N GLY A 6 -33.32 -1.86 3.69
CA GLY A 6 -33.06 -2.22 5.08
C GLY A 6 -31.63 -2.71 5.28
N TRP A 7 -31.05 -2.32 6.41
CA TRP A 7 -29.77 -2.83 6.89
C TRP A 7 -29.76 -4.37 6.95
N GLY A 8 -28.58 -4.97 6.81
CA GLY A 8 -28.35 -6.41 6.97
C GLY A 8 -27.18 -6.66 7.89
N ARG A 9 -27.28 -7.67 8.77
CA ARG A 9 -26.18 -8.10 9.64
C ARG A 9 -26.03 -9.62 9.56
N PHE A 10 -24.79 -10.08 9.48
CA PHE A 10 -24.40 -11.48 9.59
C PHE A 10 -23.27 -11.59 10.61
N GLU A 11 -23.38 -12.52 11.55
CA GLU A 11 -22.36 -12.78 12.55
C GLU A 11 -22.14 -14.28 12.69
N GLN A 12 -20.88 -14.69 12.64
CA GLN A 12 -20.47 -16.06 12.90
C GLN A 12 -19.36 -16.06 13.95
N SER A 13 -19.59 -16.77 15.06
CA SER A 13 -18.64 -16.88 16.18
C SER A 13 -18.14 -18.32 16.41
N GLY A 14 -18.47 -19.25 15.51
CA GLY A 14 -18.08 -20.66 15.60
C GLY A 14 -18.77 -21.56 14.58
N GLY A 15 -18.35 -22.82 14.53
CA GLY A 15 -18.89 -23.82 13.58
C GLY A 15 -18.47 -23.55 12.13
N THR A 16 -19.16 -24.21 11.19
CA THR A 16 -18.93 -24.04 9.75
C THR A 16 -20.21 -23.54 9.08
N PHE A 17 -20.12 -22.43 8.36
CA PHE A 17 -21.16 -21.94 7.47
C PHE A 17 -20.67 -22.07 6.03
N LEU A 18 -21.47 -22.73 5.19
CA LEU A 18 -21.20 -22.93 3.77
C LEU A 18 -22.32 -22.32 2.94
N ALA A 19 -21.98 -21.53 1.94
CA ALA A 19 -22.93 -21.03 0.96
C ALA A 19 -22.25 -20.79 -0.40
N ASP A 20 -23.02 -20.73 -1.49
CA ASP A 20 -22.45 -20.37 -2.80
C ASP A 20 -22.26 -18.86 -2.97
N THR A 21 -23.11 -18.07 -2.31
CA THR A 21 -23.09 -16.61 -2.36
C THR A 21 -23.64 -16.06 -1.05
N VAL A 22 -23.01 -15.01 -0.52
CA VAL A 22 -23.56 -14.22 0.57
C VAL A 22 -23.55 -12.75 0.17
N THR A 23 -24.75 -12.19 0.06
CA THR A 23 -24.97 -10.76 -0.11
C THR A 23 -25.66 -10.21 1.14
N ILE A 24 -25.08 -9.16 1.71
CA ILE A 24 -25.56 -8.51 2.94
C ILE A 24 -25.76 -7.02 2.66
N GLY A 25 -26.97 -6.51 2.93
CA GLY A 25 -27.25 -5.06 2.84
C GLY A 25 -27.15 -4.50 1.41
N GLN A 26 -27.71 -5.18 0.42
CA GLN A 26 -27.52 -4.84 -1.00
C GLN A 26 -27.86 -3.37 -1.39
N GLN A 27 -28.83 -2.74 -0.71
CA GLN A 27 -29.32 -1.37 -0.98
C GLN A 27 -29.40 -0.53 0.31
N GLY A 28 -28.50 -0.75 1.26
CA GLY A 28 -28.46 -0.09 2.57
C GLY A 28 -27.14 -0.40 3.29
N THR A 29 -27.14 -0.46 4.62
CA THR A 29 -25.92 -0.82 5.37
C THR A 29 -25.81 -2.33 5.56
N GLY A 30 -24.72 -2.94 5.12
CA GLY A 30 -24.39 -4.34 5.39
C GLY A 30 -23.25 -4.46 6.40
N ILE A 31 -23.39 -5.36 7.38
CA ILE A 31 -22.32 -5.70 8.32
C ILE A 31 -22.14 -7.22 8.35
N ALA A 32 -20.92 -7.70 8.12
CA ALA A 32 -20.53 -9.08 8.23
C ALA A 32 -19.40 -9.20 9.26
N GLN A 33 -19.55 -10.07 10.26
CA GLN A 33 -18.50 -10.33 11.25
C GLN A 33 -18.24 -11.83 11.36
N VAL A 34 -16.97 -12.21 11.29
CA VAL A 34 -16.49 -13.57 11.52
C VAL A 34 -15.51 -13.54 12.69
N SER A 35 -15.95 -13.98 13.86
CA SER A 35 -15.18 -14.00 15.11
C SER A 35 -14.91 -15.43 15.60
N GLY A 36 -14.95 -16.41 14.70
CA GLY A 36 -14.60 -17.80 14.99
C GLY A 36 -15.22 -18.80 14.01
N GLY A 37 -14.58 -19.95 13.84
CA GLY A 37 -15.05 -21.01 12.95
C GLY A 37 -14.74 -20.73 11.47
N HIS A 38 -15.43 -21.43 10.57
CA HIS A 38 -15.18 -21.36 9.12
C HIS A 38 -16.40 -20.81 8.38
N PHE A 39 -16.26 -19.63 7.80
CA PHE A 39 -17.20 -19.00 6.89
C PHE A 39 -16.72 -19.21 5.45
N ALA A 40 -17.25 -20.21 4.75
CA ALA A 40 -16.81 -20.56 3.40
C ALA A 40 -17.88 -20.24 2.36
N ILE A 41 -17.54 -19.36 1.42
CA ILE A 41 -18.37 -19.00 0.29
C ILE A 41 -17.81 -19.58 -1.00
N GLY A 42 -18.67 -20.09 -1.86
CA GLY A 42 -18.31 -20.63 -3.17
C GLY A 42 -17.79 -19.55 -4.15
N THR A 43 -18.05 -19.77 -5.44
CA THR A 43 -17.44 -19.00 -6.54
C THR A 43 -17.97 -17.58 -6.72
N ASN A 44 -19.12 -17.25 -6.11
CA ASN A 44 -19.79 -15.98 -6.39
C ASN A 44 -19.34 -14.85 -5.47
N GLY A 45 -18.47 -15.12 -4.49
CA GLY A 45 -17.85 -14.08 -3.67
C GLY A 45 -18.61 -13.70 -2.40
N ILE A 46 -17.97 -12.85 -1.59
CA ILE A 46 -18.55 -12.22 -0.41
C ILE A 46 -18.89 -10.78 -0.78
N GLU A 47 -20.15 -10.40 -0.59
CA GLU A 47 -20.65 -9.09 -0.99
C GLU A 47 -21.36 -8.39 0.18
N VAL A 48 -20.85 -7.21 0.57
CA VAL A 48 -21.40 -6.43 1.69
C VAL A 48 -21.58 -4.97 1.23
N GLY A 49 -22.82 -4.46 1.22
CA GLY A 49 -23.11 -3.08 0.82
C GLY A 49 -22.75 -2.77 -0.65
N LEU A 50 -23.55 -3.24 -1.61
CA LEU A 50 -23.12 -3.21 -3.02
C LEU A 50 -23.65 -2.05 -3.87
N ARG A 51 -24.94 -1.75 -3.78
CA ARG A 51 -25.63 -0.98 -4.84
C ARG A 51 -26.32 0.24 -4.28
N ASN A 52 -26.53 1.23 -5.14
CA ASN A 52 -27.27 2.44 -4.87
C ASN A 52 -26.68 3.23 -3.69
N GLY A 53 -25.35 3.30 -3.60
CA GLY A 53 -24.65 3.97 -2.50
C GLY A 53 -24.73 3.23 -1.16
N ALA A 54 -24.93 1.90 -1.19
CA ALA A 54 -24.96 1.06 0.01
C ALA A 54 -23.58 1.00 0.71
N ASP A 55 -23.59 1.11 2.04
CA ASP A 55 -22.39 0.96 2.87
C ASP A 55 -22.20 -0.50 3.27
N GLY A 56 -20.94 -0.93 3.39
CA GLY A 56 -20.59 -2.29 3.77
C GLY A 56 -19.44 -2.35 4.75
N GLU A 57 -19.51 -3.27 5.70
CA GLU A 57 -18.42 -3.55 6.64
C GLU A 57 -18.21 -5.07 6.77
N LEU A 58 -16.96 -5.52 6.61
CA LEU A 58 -16.53 -6.89 6.90
C LEU A 58 -15.50 -6.88 8.03
N ARG A 59 -15.72 -7.67 9.08
CA ARG A 59 -14.80 -7.85 10.21
C ARG A 59 -14.33 -9.29 10.36
N VAL A 60 -13.03 -9.48 10.59
CA VAL A 60 -12.41 -10.76 10.96
C VAL A 60 -11.51 -10.54 12.17
N ASP A 61 -11.99 -10.95 13.35
CA ASP A 61 -11.47 -10.41 14.63
C ASP A 61 -10.94 -11.48 15.60
N ASP A 62 -11.08 -12.77 15.29
CA ASP A 62 -10.64 -13.88 16.17
C ASP A 62 -9.58 -14.75 15.48
N ALA A 63 -8.59 -15.21 16.23
CA ALA A 63 -7.50 -16.04 15.71
C ALA A 63 -7.99 -17.37 15.10
N GLY A 64 -9.11 -17.91 15.58
CA GLY A 64 -9.76 -19.11 15.05
C GLY A 64 -10.78 -18.85 13.94
N ALA A 65 -10.93 -17.60 13.48
CA ALA A 65 -11.80 -17.26 12.37
C ALA A 65 -11.12 -17.56 11.02
N LEU A 66 -11.83 -18.24 10.13
CA LEU A 66 -11.49 -18.39 8.72
C LEU A 66 -12.67 -17.91 7.87
N ALA A 67 -12.51 -16.79 7.17
CA ALA A 67 -13.42 -16.36 6.11
C ALA A 67 -12.77 -16.69 4.77
N SER A 68 -13.43 -17.48 3.93
CA SER A 68 -12.84 -17.93 2.65
C SER A 68 -13.84 -17.85 1.52
N THR A 69 -13.43 -17.34 0.36
CA THR A 69 -14.17 -17.44 -0.90
C THR A 69 -13.26 -17.67 -2.09
N THR A 70 -13.73 -18.42 -3.09
CA THR A 70 -13.04 -18.52 -4.39
C THR A 70 -13.49 -17.45 -5.38
N GLY A 71 -14.56 -16.72 -5.08
CA GLY A 71 -14.97 -15.52 -5.82
C GLY A 71 -14.28 -14.26 -5.33
N SER A 72 -14.73 -13.11 -5.82
CA SER A 72 -14.21 -11.81 -5.35
C SER A 72 -14.82 -11.41 -4.00
N LEU A 73 -14.05 -10.67 -3.21
CA LEU A 73 -14.58 -9.90 -2.08
C LEU A 73 -14.92 -8.49 -2.55
N ARG A 74 -16.14 -8.05 -2.26
CA ARG A 74 -16.63 -6.70 -2.58
C ARG A 74 -17.32 -6.10 -1.36
N VAL A 75 -16.84 -4.95 -0.92
CA VAL A 75 -17.38 -4.23 0.24
C VAL A 75 -17.58 -2.77 -0.13
N GLY A 76 -18.80 -2.23 0.06
CA GLY A 76 -19.12 -0.82 -0.19
C GLY A 76 -18.93 -0.40 -1.65
N ASN A 77 -19.36 -1.21 -2.61
CA ASN A 77 -18.97 -1.07 -4.02
C ASN A 77 -19.34 0.30 -4.63
N GLU A 78 -20.51 0.85 -4.29
CA GLU A 78 -20.97 2.20 -4.70
C GLU A 78 -21.07 3.22 -3.54
N GLY A 79 -21.03 2.76 -2.28
CA GLY A 79 -21.11 3.59 -1.06
C GLY A 79 -19.78 3.61 -0.30
N THR A 80 -19.82 3.54 1.03
CA THR A 80 -18.62 3.40 1.85
C THR A 80 -18.38 1.93 2.24
N GLY A 81 -17.19 1.41 1.95
CA GLY A 81 -16.76 0.06 2.29
C GLY A 81 -15.68 0.06 3.36
N ALA A 82 -15.75 -0.88 4.30
CA ALA A 82 -14.71 -1.07 5.31
C ALA A 82 -14.40 -2.57 5.50
N VAL A 83 -13.12 -2.92 5.42
CA VAL A 83 -12.61 -4.24 5.82
C VAL A 83 -11.74 -4.04 7.06
N LEU A 84 -12.07 -4.74 8.14
CA LEU A 84 -11.33 -4.70 9.39
C LEU A 84 -10.81 -6.10 9.69
N MET A 85 -9.49 -6.24 9.72
CA MET A 85 -8.83 -7.52 9.95
C MET A 85 -7.90 -7.41 11.15
N GLN A 86 -8.35 -7.91 12.29
CA GLN A 86 -7.60 -7.87 13.55
C GLN A 86 -6.91 -9.20 13.87
N ALA A 87 -7.48 -10.32 13.41
CA ALA A 87 -6.93 -11.66 13.58
C ALA A 87 -7.51 -12.64 12.54
N GLY A 88 -7.18 -13.93 12.66
CA GLY A 88 -7.75 -14.98 11.84
C GLY A 88 -7.21 -15.01 10.41
N GLN A 89 -7.93 -15.66 9.52
CA GLN A 89 -7.56 -15.81 8.12
C GLN A 89 -8.71 -15.37 7.19
N LEU A 90 -8.39 -14.51 6.22
CA LEU A 90 -9.28 -14.10 5.15
C LEU A 90 -8.68 -14.58 3.83
N ARG A 91 -9.38 -15.45 3.11
CA ARG A 91 -8.92 -16.00 1.84
C ARG A 91 -9.89 -15.64 0.72
N THR A 92 -9.46 -14.98 -0.33
CA THR A 92 -10.40 -14.52 -1.39
C THR A 92 -9.84 -14.72 -2.79
N GLY A 93 -10.71 -14.75 -3.79
CA GLY A 93 -10.34 -14.70 -5.21
C GLY A 93 -9.62 -13.40 -5.54
N GLY A 94 -10.39 -12.36 -5.87
CA GLY A 94 -9.90 -11.00 -6.10
C GLY A 94 -10.49 -9.97 -5.13
N VAL A 95 -9.80 -8.86 -4.92
CA VAL A 95 -10.25 -7.76 -4.04
C VAL A 95 -10.18 -6.43 -4.77
N VAL A 96 -11.24 -5.63 -4.57
CA VAL A 96 -11.24 -4.21 -4.93
C VAL A 96 -11.78 -3.41 -3.75
N ILE A 97 -11.02 -2.40 -3.32
CA ILE A 97 -11.40 -1.44 -2.29
C ILE A 97 -11.75 -0.12 -2.99
N GLY A 98 -13.00 0.35 -2.83
CA GLY A 98 -13.45 1.63 -3.37
C GLY A 98 -13.66 1.65 -4.90
N LEU A 99 -14.38 0.67 -5.46
CA LEU A 99 -14.58 0.53 -6.93
C LEU A 99 -15.30 1.72 -7.57
N PHE A 100 -16.39 2.17 -6.97
CA PHE A 100 -17.10 3.39 -7.37
C PHE A 100 -17.18 4.36 -6.19
N GLY A 101 -17.34 3.86 -4.97
CA GLY A 101 -17.43 4.65 -3.75
C GLY A 101 -16.11 4.87 -3.02
N GLU A 102 -16.15 4.90 -1.70
CA GLU A 102 -14.98 5.02 -0.82
C GLU A 102 -14.73 3.67 -0.14
N GLY A 103 -13.50 3.20 -0.09
CA GLY A 103 -13.17 1.94 0.56
C GLY A 103 -12.01 2.10 1.53
N THR A 104 -12.10 1.48 2.69
CA THR A 104 -11.02 1.41 3.68
C THR A 104 -10.72 -0.04 4.03
N TRP A 105 -9.46 -0.35 4.26
CA TRP A 105 -9.03 -1.62 4.84
C TRP A 105 -8.05 -1.34 5.98
N SER A 106 -8.36 -1.80 7.19
CA SER A 106 -7.40 -1.83 8.31
C SER A 106 -6.94 -3.26 8.56
N HIS A 107 -5.63 -3.49 8.39
CA HIS A 107 -4.96 -4.78 8.58
C HIS A 107 -4.05 -4.70 9.81
N GLU A 108 -4.58 -5.09 10.95
CA GLU A 108 -3.93 -5.04 12.27
C GLU A 108 -3.32 -6.40 12.67
N GLY A 109 -3.83 -7.49 12.11
CA GLY A 109 -3.37 -8.84 12.41
C GLY A 109 -3.93 -9.89 11.46
N GLY A 110 -3.67 -11.16 11.74
CA GLY A 110 -4.16 -12.27 10.90
C GLY A 110 -3.40 -12.45 9.58
N LEU A 111 -3.93 -13.32 8.72
CA LEU A 111 -3.44 -13.58 7.37
C LEU A 111 -4.53 -13.33 6.32
N TYR A 112 -4.32 -12.34 5.46
CA TYR A 112 -5.04 -12.25 4.19
C TYR A 112 -4.26 -12.98 3.09
N ASP A 113 -4.90 -13.94 2.43
CA ASP A 113 -4.34 -14.70 1.30
C ASP A 113 -5.26 -14.58 0.07
N GLN A 114 -4.73 -14.01 -1.00
CA GLN A 114 -5.45 -13.91 -2.26
C GLN A 114 -5.14 -15.11 -3.17
N LEU A 115 -6.14 -15.59 -3.91
CA LEU A 115 -6.02 -16.75 -4.78
C LEU A 115 -5.65 -16.38 -6.21
N PHE A 116 -6.13 -15.25 -6.73
CA PHE A 116 -5.86 -14.80 -8.10
C PHE A 116 -6.15 -13.30 -8.32
N GLY A 117 -5.66 -12.77 -9.44
CA GLY A 117 -5.91 -11.38 -9.82
C GLY A 117 -5.21 -10.37 -8.91
N ASP A 118 -5.51 -9.10 -9.15
CA ASP A 118 -4.82 -7.99 -8.49
C ASP A 118 -5.53 -7.60 -7.19
N PHE A 119 -4.78 -7.01 -6.28
CA PHE A 119 -5.27 -6.35 -5.08
C PHE A 119 -5.31 -4.85 -5.36
N VAL A 120 -6.50 -4.29 -5.53
CA VAL A 120 -6.65 -2.89 -5.95
C VAL A 120 -7.18 -2.01 -4.81
N VAL A 121 -6.43 -0.94 -4.52
CA VAL A 121 -6.76 0.13 -3.58
C VAL A 121 -7.12 1.39 -4.36
N GLY A 122 -8.40 1.75 -4.36
CA GLY A 122 -8.91 2.93 -5.08
C GLY A 122 -9.01 2.66 -6.58
N HIS A 123 -9.98 1.82 -6.95
CA HIS A 123 -10.24 1.54 -8.36
C HIS A 123 -11.19 2.60 -8.93
N GLY A 124 -10.83 3.22 -10.04
CA GLY A 124 -11.63 4.30 -10.64
C GLY A 124 -12.69 3.89 -11.64
N ALA A 125 -12.88 2.59 -11.83
CA ALA A 125 -13.68 1.94 -12.87
C ALA A 125 -13.24 2.29 -14.30
N GLY A 126 -13.46 1.38 -15.24
CA GLY A 126 -13.10 1.60 -16.63
C GLY A 126 -14.00 2.63 -17.32
N ASP A 127 -13.64 3.02 -18.55
CA ASP A 127 -14.34 4.04 -19.34
C ASP A 127 -15.85 3.78 -19.54
N VAL A 128 -16.26 2.52 -19.54
CA VAL A 128 -17.68 2.13 -19.72
C VAL A 128 -18.55 2.44 -18.51
N ASP A 129 -17.95 2.65 -17.33
CA ASP A 129 -18.66 2.85 -16.07
C ASP A 129 -18.55 4.29 -15.53
N MET A 130 -18.21 5.25 -16.40
CA MET A 130 -18.17 6.68 -16.06
C MET A 130 -19.49 7.23 -15.51
N ALA A 131 -20.61 6.62 -15.88
CA ALA A 131 -21.94 7.08 -15.49
C ALA A 131 -22.29 6.77 -14.03
N ILE A 132 -21.54 5.90 -13.35
CA ILE A 132 -21.77 5.55 -11.95
C ILE A 132 -21.07 6.59 -11.07
N PRO A 133 -21.80 7.42 -10.30
CA PRO A 133 -21.17 8.42 -9.43
C PRO A 133 -20.51 7.77 -8.21
N GLY A 134 -19.46 8.41 -7.68
CA GLY A 134 -18.88 8.06 -6.38
C GLY A 134 -17.47 8.61 -6.18
N GLY A 135 -16.93 8.46 -4.97
CA GLY A 135 -15.64 9.03 -4.55
C GLY A 135 -14.42 8.38 -5.19
N ARG A 136 -14.52 7.10 -5.58
CA ARG A 136 -13.47 6.30 -6.25
C ARG A 136 -12.15 6.25 -5.49
N HIS A 137 -12.24 6.29 -4.16
CA HIS A 137 -11.10 6.37 -3.26
C HIS A 137 -10.92 5.08 -2.48
N GLY A 138 -9.68 4.61 -2.37
CA GLY A 138 -9.33 3.49 -1.52
C GLY A 138 -8.22 3.85 -0.54
N GLU A 139 -8.34 3.37 0.68
CA GLU A 139 -7.31 3.43 1.71
C GLU A 139 -7.01 2.02 2.24
N LEU A 140 -5.74 1.70 2.40
CA LEU A 140 -5.27 0.51 3.09
C LEU A 140 -4.27 0.92 4.16
N THR A 141 -4.48 0.45 5.38
CA THR A 141 -3.51 0.55 6.47
C THR A 141 -3.05 -0.84 6.86
N VAL A 142 -1.73 -1.08 6.85
CA VAL A 142 -1.10 -2.30 7.35
C VAL A 142 -0.26 -1.95 8.57
N SER A 143 -0.67 -2.45 9.72
CA SER A 143 -0.03 -2.19 11.02
C SER A 143 0.37 -3.45 11.78
N GLY A 144 -0.02 -4.62 11.29
CA GLY A 144 0.38 -5.93 11.78
C GLY A 144 -0.06 -7.04 10.82
N GLY A 145 0.12 -8.31 11.20
CA GLY A 145 -0.31 -9.46 10.39
C GLY A 145 0.39 -9.61 9.04
N PHE A 146 -0.23 -10.39 8.15
CA PHE A 146 0.29 -10.74 6.82
C PHE A 146 -0.77 -10.47 5.75
N LEU A 147 -0.44 -9.65 4.76
CA LEU A 147 -1.24 -9.39 3.57
C LEU A 147 -0.48 -9.97 2.37
N HIS A 148 -1.01 -11.05 1.80
CA HIS A 148 -0.40 -11.80 0.70
C HIS A 148 -1.28 -11.76 -0.57
N PRO A 149 -1.12 -10.73 -1.42
CA PRO A 149 -1.75 -10.65 -2.73
C PRO A 149 -1.21 -11.69 -3.71
N ALA A 150 -2.09 -12.14 -4.61
CA ALA A 150 -1.77 -13.15 -5.61
C ALA A 150 -1.07 -12.53 -6.83
N GLY A 151 -1.62 -11.42 -7.30
CA GLY A 151 -1.11 -10.63 -8.42
C GLY A 151 -0.54 -9.30 -7.96
N ASP A 152 -0.79 -8.26 -8.75
CA ASP A 152 -0.23 -6.94 -8.46
C ASP A 152 -0.97 -6.26 -7.30
N VAL A 153 -0.26 -5.42 -6.57
CA VAL A 153 -0.83 -4.46 -5.64
C VAL A 153 -0.91 -3.12 -6.34
N VAL A 154 -2.11 -2.69 -6.67
CA VAL A 154 -2.35 -1.49 -7.46
C VAL A 154 -2.99 -0.41 -6.61
N LEU A 155 -2.36 0.75 -6.55
CA LEU A 155 -2.88 1.95 -5.90
C LEU A 155 -3.32 2.92 -6.99
N GLY A 156 -4.58 3.37 -6.94
CA GLY A 156 -5.14 4.30 -7.93
C GLY A 156 -5.19 3.71 -9.33
N ALA A 157 -5.97 2.63 -9.50
CA ALA A 157 -6.22 2.05 -10.80
C ALA A 157 -7.22 2.92 -11.59
N GLU A 158 -7.09 2.94 -12.92
CA GLU A 158 -8.01 3.64 -13.82
C GLU A 158 -8.12 5.16 -13.51
N ARG A 159 -9.22 5.59 -12.90
CA ARG A 159 -9.48 6.99 -12.50
C ARG A 159 -9.44 7.22 -10.99
N GLY A 160 -9.12 6.18 -10.23
CA GLY A 160 -9.23 6.16 -8.79
C GLY A 160 -8.02 6.77 -8.13
N ASN A 161 -8.14 7.03 -6.83
CA ASN A 161 -7.07 7.46 -5.95
C ASN A 161 -6.88 6.44 -4.84
N GLY A 162 -5.64 5.99 -4.63
CA GLY A 162 -5.30 4.95 -3.66
C GLY A 162 -4.25 5.42 -2.66
N THR A 163 -4.51 5.27 -1.37
CA THR A 163 -3.55 5.52 -0.30
C THR A 163 -3.24 4.21 0.43
N VAL A 164 -1.97 3.86 0.55
CA VAL A 164 -1.51 2.74 1.36
C VAL A 164 -0.54 3.25 2.41
N VAL A 165 -0.78 2.93 3.67
CA VAL A 165 0.14 3.21 4.77
C VAL A 165 0.59 1.90 5.40
N VAL A 166 1.90 1.70 5.48
CA VAL A 166 2.50 0.53 6.13
C VAL A 166 3.37 1.00 7.30
N TYR A 167 3.01 0.59 8.52
CA TYR A 167 3.73 0.93 9.76
C TYR A 167 3.82 -0.22 10.76
N GLY A 168 3.70 -1.44 10.25
CA GLY A 168 3.84 -2.70 10.96
C GLY A 168 3.30 -3.84 10.09
N GLY A 169 3.73 -5.06 10.36
CA GLY A 169 3.27 -6.25 9.62
C GLY A 169 3.91 -6.42 8.24
N THR A 170 3.25 -7.21 7.39
CA THR A 170 3.81 -7.64 6.10
C THR A 170 2.84 -7.38 4.95
N LEU A 171 3.33 -6.72 3.90
CA LEU A 171 2.70 -6.65 2.58
C LEU A 171 3.62 -7.38 1.58
N ALA A 172 3.20 -8.56 1.11
CA ALA A 172 4.02 -9.41 0.25
C ALA A 172 3.27 -9.76 -1.05
N ALA A 173 3.48 -8.95 -2.09
CA ALA A 173 3.01 -9.22 -3.44
C ALA A 173 3.89 -10.30 -4.08
N THR A 174 3.64 -11.56 -3.70
CA THR A 174 4.53 -12.69 -4.01
C THR A 174 3.82 -13.93 -4.55
N GLY A 175 2.51 -13.87 -4.80
CA GLY A 175 1.75 -15.02 -5.30
C GLY A 175 2.10 -15.43 -6.73
N THR A 176 2.64 -14.53 -7.56
CA THR A 176 3.15 -14.84 -8.91
C THR A 176 4.57 -14.30 -9.14
N PRO A 177 5.32 -14.83 -10.12
CA PRO A 177 6.68 -14.35 -10.41
C PRO A 177 6.75 -12.87 -10.83
N THR A 178 5.62 -12.29 -11.24
CA THR A 178 5.53 -10.93 -11.75
C THR A 178 4.70 -10.00 -10.87
N SER A 179 4.31 -10.44 -9.67
CA SER A 179 3.50 -9.64 -8.74
C SER A 179 4.21 -8.36 -8.36
N SER A 180 3.71 -7.24 -8.84
CA SER A 180 4.32 -5.92 -8.71
C SER A 180 3.60 -5.07 -7.68
N ILE A 181 4.26 -4.02 -7.19
CA ILE A 181 3.58 -2.92 -6.48
C ILE A 181 3.56 -1.72 -7.43
N ILE A 182 2.36 -1.21 -7.73
CA ILE A 182 2.14 -0.16 -8.72
C ILE A 182 1.45 1.03 -8.06
N VAL A 183 2.12 2.19 -8.04
CA VAL A 183 1.59 3.43 -7.46
C VAL A 183 1.13 4.36 -8.58
N GLY A 184 -0.19 4.54 -8.72
CA GLY A 184 -0.83 5.38 -9.72
C GLY A 184 -0.79 4.76 -11.12
N GLN A 185 -1.29 3.53 -11.28
CA GLN A 185 -1.33 2.86 -12.59
C GLN A 185 -2.12 3.67 -13.62
N GLY A 186 -3.29 4.15 -13.23
CA GLY A 186 -4.29 4.76 -14.11
C GLY A 186 -4.66 3.91 -15.33
N SER A 187 -5.32 4.50 -16.33
CA SER A 187 -5.53 3.86 -17.64
C SER A 187 -5.25 4.83 -18.79
N GLY A 188 -4.73 4.32 -19.91
CA GLY A 188 -4.17 5.15 -20.98
C GLY A 188 -5.12 6.17 -21.65
N ALA A 189 -6.42 6.15 -21.34
CA ALA A 189 -7.39 7.13 -21.83
C ALA A 189 -7.90 8.11 -20.75
N SER A 190 -7.56 7.90 -19.46
CA SER A 190 -8.09 8.72 -18.38
C SER A 190 -7.08 8.93 -17.25
N SER A 191 -7.07 10.14 -16.69
CA SER A 191 -6.21 10.44 -15.55
C SER A 191 -6.67 9.69 -14.30
N SER A 192 -5.76 9.00 -13.63
CA SER A 192 -5.98 8.56 -12.25
C SER A 192 -5.81 9.73 -11.30
N GLY A 193 -6.55 9.68 -10.20
CA GLY A 193 -6.35 10.62 -9.10
C GLY A 193 -5.00 10.41 -8.41
N PRO A 194 -4.69 11.22 -7.39
CA PRO A 194 -3.47 11.09 -6.62
C PRO A 194 -3.37 9.71 -5.96
N SER A 195 -2.18 9.12 -5.97
CA SER A 195 -1.90 7.85 -5.29
C SER A 195 -0.67 7.96 -4.40
N GLU A 196 -0.75 7.38 -3.20
CA GLU A 196 0.28 7.47 -2.18
C GLU A 196 0.60 6.10 -1.59
N LEU A 197 1.87 5.71 -1.62
CA LEU A 197 2.42 4.65 -0.77
C LEU A 197 3.28 5.29 0.31
N ARG A 198 2.92 5.07 1.57
CA ARG A 198 3.62 5.59 2.75
C ARG A 198 4.22 4.45 3.55
N VAL A 199 5.52 4.53 3.80
CA VAL A 199 6.26 3.58 4.63
C VAL A 199 6.80 4.31 5.87
N ARG A 200 6.39 3.87 7.06
CA ARG A 200 6.73 4.51 8.33
C ARG A 200 7.57 3.57 9.20
N GLY A 201 8.76 4.03 9.57
CA GLY A 201 9.66 3.30 10.48
C GLY A 201 10.20 1.99 9.94
N ASP A 202 10.65 1.10 10.82
CA ASP A 202 11.44 -0.11 10.52
C ASP A 202 10.75 -1.43 10.90
N GLN A 203 9.45 -1.39 11.21
CA GLN A 203 8.71 -2.53 11.78
C GLN A 203 7.89 -3.31 10.75
N SER A 204 8.15 -3.11 9.46
CA SER A 204 7.37 -3.68 8.37
C SER A 204 8.21 -4.56 7.46
N THR A 205 7.54 -5.43 6.69
CA THR A 205 8.11 -6.16 5.56
C THR A 205 7.31 -5.83 4.30
N LEU A 206 7.96 -5.24 3.30
CA LEU A 206 7.33 -4.91 2.01
C LEU A 206 8.07 -5.61 0.88
N LEU A 207 7.40 -6.55 0.21
CA LEU A 207 7.97 -7.37 -0.86
C LEU A 207 7.14 -7.23 -2.14
N ALA A 208 7.81 -7.02 -3.27
CA ALA A 208 7.25 -7.11 -4.61
C ALA A 208 8.07 -8.11 -5.42
N ASN A 209 7.44 -9.20 -5.89
CA ASN A 209 8.17 -10.27 -6.57
C ASN A 209 8.59 -9.92 -8.00
N GLY A 210 7.71 -9.22 -8.70
CA GLY A 210 8.00 -8.53 -9.95
C GLY A 210 8.61 -7.18 -9.65
N ASP A 211 8.01 -6.14 -10.20
CA ASP A 211 8.58 -4.80 -10.25
C ASP A 211 7.93 -3.85 -9.22
N PHE A 212 8.55 -2.69 -9.04
CA PHE A 212 7.96 -1.54 -8.38
C PHE A 212 7.78 -0.42 -9.41
N TRP A 213 6.55 0.02 -9.61
CA TRP A 213 6.22 1.03 -10.62
C TRP A 213 5.64 2.29 -9.99
N MET A 214 6.15 3.44 -10.40
CA MET A 214 5.54 4.73 -10.10
C MET A 214 5.02 5.41 -11.36
N ASN A 215 3.70 5.58 -11.42
CA ASN A 215 2.97 6.21 -12.51
C ASN A 215 3.35 5.65 -13.90
N PRO A 216 3.31 4.32 -14.13
CA PRO A 216 3.90 3.70 -15.34
C PRO A 216 3.33 4.21 -16.67
N ASN A 217 2.11 4.75 -16.65
CA ASN A 217 1.42 5.27 -17.83
C ASN A 217 1.52 6.80 -17.94
N GLY A 218 2.10 7.49 -16.96
CA GLY A 218 2.17 8.95 -16.90
C GLY A 218 0.81 9.65 -16.84
N VAL A 219 -0.24 8.95 -16.38
CA VAL A 219 -1.61 9.48 -16.34
C VAL A 219 -2.10 9.83 -14.95
N ALA A 220 -1.43 9.38 -13.88
CA ALA A 220 -1.81 9.78 -12.52
C ALA A 220 -1.49 11.26 -12.29
N ASP A 221 -2.42 11.97 -11.66
CA ASP A 221 -2.24 13.36 -11.23
C ASP A 221 -0.99 13.52 -10.34
N SER A 222 -0.74 12.50 -9.50
CA SER A 222 0.51 12.33 -8.77
C SER A 222 0.67 10.89 -8.28
N SER A 223 1.90 10.36 -8.32
CA SER A 223 2.29 9.14 -7.60
C SER A 223 3.36 9.46 -6.59
N LEU A 224 3.05 9.23 -5.32
CA LEU A 224 3.88 9.62 -4.19
C LEU A 224 4.39 8.37 -3.45
N LEU A 225 5.70 8.31 -3.23
CA LEU A 225 6.30 7.46 -2.22
C LEU A 225 6.67 8.35 -1.03
N VAL A 226 6.05 8.11 0.13
CA VAL A 226 6.38 8.83 1.37
C VAL A 226 7.27 7.96 2.25
N ALA A 227 8.48 8.43 2.49
CA ALA A 227 9.37 7.90 3.51
C ALA A 227 9.16 8.69 4.82
N GLU A 228 8.39 8.12 5.74
CA GLU A 228 8.17 8.71 7.07
C GLU A 228 9.20 8.17 8.07
N ILE A 229 10.18 9.02 8.39
CA ILE A 229 11.32 8.69 9.23
C ILE A 229 10.99 8.98 10.70
N ILE A 230 10.94 7.92 11.51
CA ILE A 230 10.65 7.96 12.95
C ILE A 230 11.84 7.55 13.83
N GLY A 231 12.97 7.15 13.22
CA GLY A 231 14.11 6.57 13.92
C GLY A 231 15.34 6.39 13.02
N PRO A 232 16.43 5.81 13.55
CA PRO A 232 17.67 5.56 12.80
C PRO A 232 17.57 4.44 11.75
N ASN A 233 16.46 3.69 11.76
CA ASN A 233 16.17 2.63 10.82
C ASN A 233 14.88 2.97 10.03
N HIS A 234 14.71 2.34 8.87
CA HIS A 234 13.53 2.45 8.03
C HIS A 234 13.34 1.14 7.23
N THR A 235 12.10 0.77 6.93
CA THR A 235 11.78 -0.43 6.16
C THR A 235 11.99 -0.15 4.66
N PRO A 236 12.88 -0.87 3.97
CA PRO A 236 12.98 -0.79 2.52
C PRO A 236 11.82 -1.51 1.84
N ILE A 237 11.41 -1.00 0.67
CA ILE A 237 10.61 -1.77 -0.30
C ILE A 237 11.58 -2.69 -1.03
N ARG A 238 11.42 -4.01 -0.86
CA ARG A 238 12.27 -5.01 -1.51
C ARG A 238 11.60 -5.52 -2.77
N VAL A 239 12.28 -5.41 -3.90
CA VAL A 239 11.75 -5.67 -5.23
C VAL A 239 12.63 -6.72 -5.91
N GLY A 240 12.01 -7.75 -6.50
CA GLY A 240 12.72 -8.84 -7.16
C GLY A 240 13.21 -8.41 -8.54
N GLY A 241 12.32 -7.75 -9.28
CA GLY A 241 12.57 -7.09 -10.55
C GLY A 241 12.98 -5.62 -10.42
N ASP A 242 12.60 -4.84 -11.41
CA ASP A 242 13.05 -3.45 -11.57
C ASP A 242 12.22 -2.48 -10.71
N ALA A 243 12.86 -1.41 -10.26
CA ALA A 243 12.19 -0.29 -9.60
C ALA A 243 12.15 0.92 -10.56
N HIS A 244 10.99 1.21 -11.14
CA HIS A 244 10.76 2.25 -12.13
C HIS A 244 10.24 3.55 -11.47
N LEU A 245 11.10 4.57 -11.40
CA LEU A 245 10.87 5.75 -10.54
C LEU A 245 10.62 7.07 -11.29
N SER A 246 10.89 7.11 -12.60
CA SER A 246 10.99 8.35 -13.39
C SER A 246 9.74 9.22 -13.47
N GLN A 247 8.57 8.71 -13.06
CA GLN A 247 7.30 9.45 -13.04
C GLN A 247 6.73 9.62 -11.62
N GLY A 248 7.48 9.21 -10.59
CA GLY A 248 7.11 9.31 -9.19
C GLY A 248 7.75 10.50 -8.46
N THR A 249 7.12 10.91 -7.36
CA THR A 249 7.72 11.84 -6.39
C THR A 249 8.08 11.09 -5.12
N LEU A 250 9.32 11.27 -4.65
CA LEU A 250 9.71 10.88 -3.29
C LEU A 250 9.42 12.05 -2.36
N LYS A 251 8.62 11.83 -1.32
CA LYS A 251 8.42 12.77 -0.21
C LYS A 251 9.07 12.23 1.04
N VAL A 252 9.82 13.09 1.73
CA VAL A 252 10.45 12.77 3.01
C VAL A 252 9.71 13.52 4.11
N GLU A 253 9.34 12.79 5.16
CA GLU A 253 8.72 13.36 6.36
C GLU A 253 9.51 12.92 7.60
N LEU A 254 9.70 13.84 8.55
CA LEU A 254 10.27 13.55 9.87
C LEU A 254 9.15 13.58 10.91
N ASN A 255 8.97 12.47 11.62
CA ASN A 255 7.97 12.38 12.67
C ASN A 255 8.65 12.03 14.01
N GLY A 256 8.94 13.07 14.80
CA GLY A 256 9.52 12.95 16.14
C GLY A 256 11.02 12.61 16.19
N TYR A 257 11.65 12.27 15.06
CA TYR A 257 13.08 11.94 15.00
C TYR A 257 13.95 13.17 14.76
N VAL A 258 15.04 13.29 15.54
CA VAL A 258 16.08 14.30 15.33
C VAL A 258 17.23 13.64 14.59
N VAL A 259 17.40 14.01 13.32
CA VAL A 259 18.45 13.41 12.49
C VAL A 259 19.85 13.81 12.96
N SER A 260 20.81 12.93 12.72
CA SER A 260 22.23 13.16 12.92
C SER A 260 22.99 13.21 11.59
N PRO A 261 24.15 13.89 11.53
CA PRO A 261 25.05 13.77 10.38
C PRO A 261 25.36 12.30 10.11
N HIS A 262 25.31 11.90 8.83
CA HIS A 262 25.56 10.55 8.36
C HIS A 262 24.46 9.51 8.65
N ASP A 263 23.30 9.92 9.18
CA ASP A 263 22.13 9.04 9.15
C ASP A 263 21.82 8.65 7.70
N SER A 264 21.43 7.39 7.49
CA SER A 264 21.22 6.81 6.17
C SER A 264 20.19 5.70 6.22
N TRP A 265 19.26 5.71 5.26
CA TRP A 265 18.17 4.76 5.13
C TRP A 265 18.11 4.24 3.70
N VAL A 266 18.00 2.92 3.55
CA VAL A 266 17.69 2.31 2.25
C VAL A 266 16.18 2.31 2.10
N LEU A 267 15.66 2.98 1.08
CA LEU A 267 14.22 3.12 0.85
C LEU A 267 13.70 2.04 -0.11
N ILE A 268 14.51 1.66 -1.10
CA ILE A 268 14.18 0.66 -2.10
C ILE A 268 15.41 -0.22 -2.34
N GLU A 269 15.21 -1.53 -2.39
CA GLU A 269 16.21 -2.55 -2.78
C GLU A 269 15.68 -3.32 -3.99
N ALA A 270 16.26 -3.10 -5.18
CA ALA A 270 15.92 -3.83 -6.40
C ALA A 270 16.83 -5.05 -6.60
N GLY A 271 16.30 -6.13 -7.19
CA GLY A 271 17.03 -7.40 -7.27
C GLY A 271 17.24 -8.05 -5.90
N ALA A 272 16.38 -7.77 -4.93
CA ALA A 272 16.55 -8.22 -3.55
C ALA A 272 16.31 -9.73 -3.38
N ASP A 273 17.09 -10.36 -2.50
CA ASP A 273 16.85 -11.74 -2.05
C ASP A 273 15.82 -11.76 -0.92
N PHE A 274 14.69 -12.42 -1.14
CA PHE A 274 13.62 -12.54 -0.15
C PHE A 274 13.73 -13.77 0.73
N SER A 275 14.69 -14.67 0.50
CA SER A 275 14.70 -15.99 1.14
C SER A 275 14.55 -15.94 2.66
N ASN A 276 15.25 -15.00 3.32
CA ASN A 276 15.13 -14.81 4.76
C ASN A 276 13.79 -14.17 5.17
N ALA A 277 13.30 -13.17 4.43
CA ALA A 277 12.03 -12.50 4.73
C ALA A 277 10.84 -13.47 4.58
N LEU A 278 10.83 -14.26 3.52
CA LEU A 278 9.80 -15.29 3.29
C LEU A 278 9.87 -16.39 4.34
N ALA A 279 11.06 -16.88 4.69
CA ALA A 279 11.20 -17.89 5.75
C ALA A 279 10.69 -17.39 7.11
N LEU A 280 10.96 -16.12 7.46
CA LEU A 280 10.43 -15.51 8.67
C LEU A 280 8.90 -15.35 8.62
N MET A 281 8.36 -14.92 7.48
CA MET A 281 6.91 -14.82 7.25
C MET A 281 6.23 -16.19 7.36
N ASP A 282 6.71 -17.20 6.63
CA ASP A 282 6.17 -18.56 6.63
C ASP A 282 6.21 -19.18 8.04
N SER A 283 7.33 -19.01 8.76
CA SER A 283 7.44 -19.48 10.14
C SER A 283 6.45 -18.80 11.08
N ALA A 284 6.15 -17.52 10.86
CA ALA A 284 5.19 -16.79 11.68
C ALA A 284 3.72 -17.11 11.34
N ILE A 285 3.44 -17.38 10.06
CA ILE A 285 2.14 -17.89 9.58
C ILE A 285 1.86 -19.27 10.19
N ASP A 286 2.83 -20.19 10.11
CA ASP A 286 2.73 -21.54 10.68
C ASP A 286 2.57 -21.50 12.21
N ALA A 287 3.36 -20.68 12.89
CA ALA A 287 3.25 -20.49 14.34
C ALA A 287 1.89 -19.92 14.78
N SER A 288 1.20 -19.18 13.90
CA SER A 288 -0.16 -18.68 14.14
C SER A 288 -1.24 -19.71 13.86
N GLY A 289 -0.90 -20.89 13.31
CA GLY A 289 -1.83 -21.95 12.95
C GLY A 289 -2.67 -21.66 11.69
N TYR A 290 -2.29 -20.65 10.91
CA TYR A 290 -2.96 -20.32 9.65
C TYR A 290 -2.56 -21.30 8.54
N GLN A 291 -3.38 -21.39 7.49
CA GLN A 291 -2.96 -22.12 6.29
C GLN A 291 -1.79 -21.38 5.64
N GLY A 292 -0.70 -22.11 5.39
CA GLY A 292 0.47 -21.57 4.71
C GLY A 292 0.13 -21.00 3.32
N VAL A 293 0.90 -20.01 2.90
CA VAL A 293 0.79 -19.41 1.57
C VAL A 293 1.81 -20.04 0.63
N THR A 294 1.68 -19.78 -0.67
CA THR A 294 2.66 -20.20 -1.67
C THR A 294 3.26 -18.98 -2.33
N HIS A 295 4.58 -18.84 -2.20
CA HIS A 295 5.34 -17.80 -2.86
C HIS A 295 5.87 -18.30 -4.21
N ALA A 296 5.78 -17.45 -5.22
CA ALA A 296 6.46 -17.69 -6.48
C ALA A 296 7.96 -17.33 -6.36
N VAL A 297 8.81 -18.07 -7.08
CA VAL A 297 10.24 -17.78 -7.12
C VAL A 297 10.47 -16.41 -7.81
N PRO A 298 11.26 -15.49 -7.21
CA PRO A 298 11.54 -14.19 -7.80
C PRO A 298 12.34 -14.28 -9.09
N SER A 299 12.12 -13.35 -10.01
CA SER A 299 13.07 -13.11 -11.10
C SER A 299 14.27 -12.31 -10.57
N LEU A 300 15.35 -12.97 -10.20
CA LEU A 300 16.50 -12.37 -9.48
C LEU A 300 17.46 -11.53 -10.36
N ALA A 301 16.96 -10.54 -11.09
CA ALA A 301 17.82 -9.65 -11.91
C ALA A 301 17.30 -8.21 -11.98
N GLY A 302 16.78 -7.70 -10.87
CA GLY A 302 16.24 -6.35 -10.76
C GLY A 302 17.28 -5.24 -10.59
N ARG A 303 16.95 -4.04 -11.05
CA ARG A 303 17.72 -2.80 -10.83
C ARG A 303 16.82 -1.59 -10.60
N VAL A 304 17.40 -0.52 -10.08
CA VAL A 304 16.76 0.80 -10.06
C VAL A 304 16.82 1.39 -11.47
N VAL A 305 15.67 1.75 -12.00
CA VAL A 305 15.49 2.34 -13.32
C VAL A 305 15.07 3.80 -13.16
N ASP A 306 15.99 4.68 -13.52
CA ASP A 306 15.92 6.14 -13.39
C ASP A 306 15.84 6.65 -11.94
N GLU A 307 15.93 7.97 -11.78
CA GLU A 307 15.75 8.67 -10.51
C GLU A 307 14.27 9.08 -10.33
N PHE A 308 13.85 9.42 -9.11
CA PHE A 308 12.54 10.06 -8.93
C PHE A 308 12.46 11.37 -9.72
N TRP A 309 11.29 11.63 -10.34
CA TRP A 309 11.03 12.88 -11.04
C TRP A 309 11.24 14.11 -10.14
N ARG A 310 10.83 13.97 -8.88
CA ARG A 310 10.95 15.00 -7.86
C ARG A 310 11.25 14.38 -6.50
N VAL A 311 12.08 15.07 -5.74
CA VAL A 311 12.24 14.83 -4.30
C VAL A 311 11.66 16.03 -3.55
N ASP A 312 10.76 15.78 -2.62
CA ASP A 312 10.13 16.80 -1.77
C ASP A 312 10.52 16.58 -0.30
N THR A 313 11.29 17.53 0.24
CA THR A 313 11.74 17.54 1.63
C THR A 313 11.11 18.69 2.43
N SER A 314 10.05 19.31 1.91
CA SER A 314 9.44 20.50 2.51
C SER A 314 8.85 20.27 3.91
N GLU A 315 8.48 19.03 4.23
CA GLU A 315 7.98 18.61 5.54
C GLU A 315 9.05 17.96 6.44
N ALA A 316 10.29 17.81 5.93
CA ALA A 316 11.43 17.24 6.65
C ALA A 316 12.56 18.28 6.78
N ILE A 317 12.27 19.43 7.40
CA ILE A 317 13.25 20.52 7.54
C ILE A 317 14.40 20.08 8.46
N LEU A 318 15.63 20.19 7.96
CA LEU A 318 16.84 19.89 8.73
C LEU A 318 17.37 21.09 9.51
N PRO A 319 18.05 20.86 10.65
CA PRO A 319 18.87 21.88 11.30
C PRO A 319 19.91 22.51 10.36
N ASP A 320 20.30 23.76 10.67
CA ASP A 320 21.36 24.46 9.94
C ASP A 320 22.66 23.62 9.87
N GLY A 321 23.29 23.61 8.70
CA GLY A 321 24.51 22.83 8.46
C GLY A 321 24.27 21.38 8.08
N LEU A 322 23.02 20.95 7.90
CA LEU A 322 22.66 19.64 7.36
C LEU A 322 21.91 19.78 6.04
N ASP A 323 22.03 18.77 5.17
CA ASP A 323 21.29 18.69 3.90
C ASP A 323 20.85 17.24 3.62
N TRP A 324 19.76 17.09 2.88
CA TRP A 324 19.30 15.80 2.41
C TRP A 324 20.05 15.40 1.14
N GLN A 325 20.44 14.13 1.06
CA GLN A 325 20.96 13.54 -0.17
C GLN A 325 20.18 12.28 -0.49
N VAL A 326 19.72 12.18 -1.73
CA VAL A 326 19.21 10.92 -2.30
C VAL A 326 20.26 10.39 -3.26
N SER A 327 20.68 9.15 -3.04
CA SER A 327 21.66 8.46 -3.86
C SER A 327 20.99 7.28 -4.58
N TYR A 328 21.28 7.14 -5.87
CA TYR A 328 20.80 6.05 -6.70
C TYR A 328 21.98 5.19 -7.11
N THR A 329 21.91 3.91 -6.78
CA THR A 329 22.84 2.88 -7.26
C THR A 329 22.07 1.92 -8.16
N GLU A 330 22.78 0.97 -8.77
CA GLU A 330 22.12 -0.05 -9.61
C GLU A 330 21.03 -0.83 -8.87
N HIS A 331 21.18 -1.05 -7.56
CA HIS A 331 20.25 -1.92 -6.79
C HIS A 331 19.59 -1.25 -5.59
N ALA A 332 19.88 0.02 -5.32
CA ALA A 332 19.34 0.69 -4.14
C ALA A 332 19.11 2.18 -4.32
N VAL A 333 18.02 2.65 -3.71
CA VAL A 333 17.78 4.06 -3.41
C VAL A 333 18.07 4.30 -1.94
N THR A 334 18.99 5.21 -1.66
CA THR A 334 19.38 5.56 -0.28
C THR A 334 19.12 7.03 -0.02
N LEU A 335 18.42 7.32 1.09
CA LEU A 335 18.28 8.66 1.66
C LEU A 335 19.32 8.84 2.75
N SER A 336 20.07 9.93 2.75
CA SER A 336 21.07 10.22 3.78
C SER A 336 21.10 11.69 4.17
N VAL A 337 21.66 11.95 5.35
CA VAL A 337 21.89 13.31 5.88
C VAL A 337 23.37 13.65 5.78
N LEU A 338 23.68 14.71 5.05
CA LEU A 338 25.04 15.22 4.91
C LEU A 338 25.30 16.37 5.86
N ALA A 339 26.49 16.41 6.44
CA ALA A 339 27.02 17.63 7.03
C ALA A 339 27.46 18.58 5.89
N VAL A 340 26.83 19.74 5.80
CA VAL A 340 27.29 20.84 4.97
C VAL A 340 28.43 21.53 5.74
N PRO A 341 29.66 21.56 5.21
CA PRO A 341 30.73 22.28 5.86
C PRO A 341 30.27 23.71 6.10
N GLU A 342 30.34 24.19 7.35
CA GLU A 342 30.14 25.62 7.59
C GLU A 342 31.07 26.36 6.63
N PRO A 343 30.59 27.36 5.88
CA PRO A 343 31.49 28.20 5.11
C PRO A 343 32.48 28.76 6.12
N THR A 344 33.70 28.22 6.10
CA THR A 344 34.79 28.76 6.89
C THR A 344 34.98 30.14 6.32
N TRP A 345 34.40 31.14 6.98
CA TRP A 345 34.69 32.53 6.76
C TRP A 345 36.12 32.69 7.20
N GLY A 346 37.05 32.30 6.32
CA GLY A 346 38.46 32.53 6.50
C GLY A 346 38.57 34.01 6.77
N LEU A 347 38.98 34.36 7.99
CA LEU A 347 39.29 35.72 8.43
C LEU A 347 40.55 36.26 7.70
N GLY A 348 40.77 35.88 6.45
CA GLY A 348 41.67 36.53 5.50
C GLY A 348 40.85 37.47 4.64
N GLY A 349 40.70 38.71 5.12
CA GLY A 349 39.67 39.65 4.69
C GLY A 349 39.58 39.97 3.20
N ILE A 350 38.35 40.24 2.76
CA ILE A 350 37.92 41.31 1.85
C ILE A 350 36.41 41.51 2.11
N PRO A 351 35.92 42.75 2.26
CA PRO A 351 34.65 43.03 2.95
C PRO A 351 33.41 42.78 2.08
N LEU A 352 32.45 42.05 2.65
CA LEU A 352 31.00 42.33 2.81
C LEU A 352 30.16 42.98 1.67
N LEU A 353 30.66 43.20 0.46
CA LEU A 353 29.92 43.99 -0.55
C LEU A 353 29.19 43.18 -1.63
N LEU A 354 29.52 41.90 -1.84
CA LEU A 354 28.88 41.10 -2.90
C LEU A 354 27.73 40.18 -2.45
N TRP A 355 27.58 39.92 -1.15
CA TRP A 355 26.55 38.97 -0.69
C TRP A 355 25.13 39.55 -0.69
N LEU A 356 24.99 40.88 -0.61
CA LEU A 356 23.69 41.57 -0.70
C LEU A 356 23.11 41.60 -2.13
N LEU A 357 23.89 41.26 -3.18
CA LEU A 357 23.43 41.34 -4.58
C LEU A 357 22.81 40.04 -5.13
N ARG A 358 22.88 38.92 -4.40
CA ARG A 358 22.33 37.64 -4.90
C ARG A 358 20.93 37.28 -4.38
N ARG A 359 20.36 38.07 -3.45
CA ARG A 359 18.99 37.86 -2.91
C ARG A 359 17.87 38.61 -3.64
N ARG A 360 18.14 39.23 -4.79
CA ARG A 360 17.11 39.81 -5.68
C ARG A 360 17.16 39.14 -7.05
N ARG A 361 16.58 37.94 -7.18
CA ARG A 361 15.98 37.43 -8.43
C ARG A 361 15.32 36.06 -8.19
N THR A 362 14.08 36.12 -7.72
CA THR A 362 12.96 35.27 -8.18
C THR A 362 11.69 36.03 -7.81
N ARG A 363 11.01 36.52 -8.84
CA ARG A 363 9.60 36.90 -8.83
C ARG A 363 8.88 35.81 -9.62
#